data_AF-A0A1Z5RKB4-F1
#
_entry.id   AF-A0A1Z5RKB4-F1
#
_cell.length_a   1.000
_cell.length_b   1.000
_cell.length_c   1.000
_cell.angle_alpha   90.00
_cell.angle_beta   90.00
_cell.angle_gamma   90.00
#
_symmetry.space_group_name_H-M   'P 1'
#
loop_
_entity.id
_entity.type
_entity.pdbx_description
1 polymer ?
#
loop_
_entity_poly.entity_id
_entity_poly.type
_entity_poly.pdbx_seq_one_letter_code
_entity_poly.pdbx_strand_id
1 'polypeptide(L)'
;MAEAVAGLLVSALVGIAKDKLGSAIAGQASLLWNFSNDLEEMKYDLEIISAAMVDAERRSIKEKLVRLWLKRLKHAAIDISDMLEDYQDTSDQENAKVY
;
A
#
# COMPACT_ATOMS: atom_id res chain seq x y z
N MET A 1 12.35 -11.13 -20.19
CA MET A 1 11.63 -9.83 -20.15
C MET A 1 10.41 -9.84 -19.24
N ALA A 2 9.70 -10.96 -19.01
CA ALA A 2 8.51 -10.99 -18.15
C ALA A 2 8.75 -10.71 -16.65
N GLU A 3 9.96 -10.96 -16.12
CA GLU A 3 10.23 -10.78 -14.68
C GLU A 3 10.44 -9.32 -14.28
N ALA A 4 11.07 -8.50 -15.13
CA ALA A 4 11.25 -7.06 -14.91
C ALA A 4 9.92 -6.27 -14.90
N VAL A 5 8.89 -6.81 -15.55
CA VAL A 5 7.56 -6.22 -15.57
C VAL A 5 6.83 -6.52 -14.27
N ALA A 6 7.07 -7.69 -13.67
CA ALA A 6 6.40 -8.10 -12.44
C ALA A 6 6.82 -7.24 -11.24
N GLY A 7 8.10 -6.92 -11.07
CA GLY A 7 8.53 -6.06 -9.96
C GLY A 7 8.16 -4.60 -10.16
N LEU A 8 8.14 -4.10 -11.40
CA LEU A 8 7.57 -2.77 -11.71
C LEU A 8 6.09 -2.68 -11.32
N LEU A 9 5.30 -3.72 -11.60
CA LEU A 9 3.88 -3.77 -11.20
C LEU A 9 3.70 -3.81 -9.68
N VAL A 10 4.55 -4.55 -8.96
CA VAL A 10 4.49 -4.57 -7.48
C VAL A 10 4.91 -3.21 -6.90
N SER A 11 5.95 -2.59 -7.45
CA SER A 11 6.42 -1.28 -7.02
C SER A 11 5.37 -0.20 -7.25
N ALA A 12 4.71 -0.21 -8.41
CA ALA A 12 3.62 0.71 -8.72
C ALA A 12 2.44 0.56 -7.74
N LEU A 13 2.05 -0.67 -7.43
CA LEU A 13 0.97 -0.96 -6.51
C LEU A 13 1.29 -0.54 -5.06
N VAL A 14 2.52 -0.77 -4.60
CA VAL A 14 3.00 -0.28 -3.30
C VAL A 14 2.95 1.25 -3.25
N GLY A 15 3.32 1.93 -4.35
CA GLY A 15 3.19 3.38 -4.48
C GLY A 15 1.74 3.86 -4.35
N ILE A 16 0.79 3.20 -5.02
CA ILE A 16 -0.64 3.52 -4.92
C ILE A 16 -1.14 3.35 -3.47
N ALA A 17 -0.79 2.26 -2.81
CA ALA A 17 -1.16 2.03 -1.41
C ALA A 17 -0.61 3.13 -0.49
N LYS A 18 0.65 3.53 -0.69
CA LYS A 18 1.29 4.63 0.04
C LYS A 18 0.55 5.96 -0.15
N ASP A 19 0.18 6.30 -1.38
CA ASP A 19 -0.50 7.56 -1.69
C ASP A 19 -1.91 7.59 -1.06
N LYS A 20 -2.65 6.48 -1.15
CA LYS A 20 -3.96 6.33 -0.49
C LYS A 20 -3.85 6.45 1.04
N LEU A 21 -2.81 5.88 1.65
CA LEU A 21 -2.54 6.05 3.09
C LEU A 21 -2.28 7.52 3.45
N GLY A 22 -1.47 8.22 2.65
CA GLY A 22 -1.21 9.64 2.85
C GLY A 22 -2.50 10.49 2.83
N SER A 23 -3.40 10.18 1.89
CA SER A 23 -4.73 10.81 1.81
C SER A 23 -5.60 10.50 3.03
N ALA A 24 -5.66 9.22 3.44
CA ALA A 24 -6.41 8.81 4.62
C ALA A 24 -5.92 9.50 5.91
N ILE A 25 -4.61 9.59 6.11
CA ILE A 25 -3.98 10.31 7.24
C ILE A 25 -4.37 11.80 7.20
N ALA A 26 -4.29 12.44 6.03
CA ALA A 26 -4.63 13.85 5.88
C ALA A 26 -6.13 14.14 6.10
N GLY A 27 -7.01 13.23 5.71
CA GLY A 27 -8.47 13.35 5.89
C GLY A 27 -8.94 13.09 7.33
N GLN A 28 -8.16 12.40 8.16
CA GLN A 28 -8.55 11.95 9.51
C GLN A 28 -7.90 12.68 10.68
N ALA A 29 -7.41 13.91 10.53
CA ALA A 29 -6.90 14.68 11.68
C ALA A 29 -7.96 14.93 12.80
N SER A 30 -9.24 14.57 12.60
CA SER A 30 -10.35 14.92 13.51
C SER A 30 -11.05 13.74 14.23
N LEU A 31 -11.10 12.51 13.68
CA LEU A 31 -12.06 11.49 14.19
C LEU A 31 -11.48 10.24 14.87
N LEU A 32 -10.25 9.79 14.61
CA LEU A 32 -9.67 8.64 15.33
C LEU A 32 -8.15 8.80 15.57
N TRP A 33 -7.80 9.56 16.61
CA TRP A 33 -6.42 9.68 17.13
C TRP A 33 -5.74 8.30 17.33
N ASN A 34 -6.52 7.26 17.61
CA ASN A 34 -6.04 5.90 17.83
C ASN A 34 -5.47 5.21 16.57
N PHE A 35 -5.88 5.60 15.36
CA PHE A 35 -5.44 4.93 14.12
C PHE A 35 -4.37 5.71 13.36
N SER A 36 -4.19 7.01 13.67
CA SER A 36 -3.21 7.86 12.97
C SER A 36 -1.78 7.31 13.05
N ASN A 37 -1.37 6.86 14.24
CA ASN A 37 -0.03 6.29 14.44
C ASN A 37 0.15 4.98 13.67
N ASP A 38 -0.85 4.09 13.68
CA ASP A 38 -0.79 2.80 12.97
C ASP A 38 -0.72 3.01 11.45
N LEU A 39 -1.46 3.99 10.91
CA LEU A 39 -1.43 4.33 9.48
C LEU A 39 -0.09 4.98 9.08
N GLU A 40 0.50 5.79 9.95
CA GLU A 40 1.81 6.39 9.74
C GLU A 40 2.93 5.35 9.77
N GLU A 41 2.88 4.40 10.72
CA GLU A 41 3.80 3.27 10.77
C GLU A 41 3.66 2.39 9.52
N MET A 42 2.43 2.07 9.09
CA MET A 42 2.21 1.29 7.88
C MET A 42 2.70 1.99 6.61
N LYS A 43 2.58 3.32 6.54
CA LYS A 43 3.15 4.12 5.43
C LYS A 43 4.68 4.06 5.43
N TYR A 44 5.32 4.17 6.60
CA TYR A 44 6.77 4.07 6.74
C TYR A 44 7.30 2.69 6.30
N ASP A 45 6.62 1.62 6.71
CA ASP A 45 6.97 0.26 6.30
C ASP A 45 6.85 0.06 4.78
N LEU A 46 5.80 0.58 4.16
CA LEU A 46 5.63 0.53 2.70
C LEU A 46 6.72 1.32 1.96
N GLU A 47 7.25 2.40 2.54
CA GLU A 47 8.40 3.13 1.98
C GLU A 47 9.67 2.28 1.98
N ILE A 48 9.98 1.63 3.11
CA ILE A 48 11.12 0.71 3.22
C ILE A 48 10.97 -0.44 2.22
N ILE A 49 9.77 -1.02 2.16
CA ILE A 49 9.46 -2.12 1.27
C ILE A 49 9.61 -1.69 -0.20
N SER A 50 9.12 -0.51 -0.58
CA SER A 50 9.28 0.03 -1.94
C SER A 50 10.75 0.19 -2.31
N ALA A 51 11.61 0.62 -1.39
CA ALA A 51 13.05 0.72 -1.64
C ALA A 51 13.70 -0.66 -1.80
N ALA A 52 13.25 -1.66 -1.03
CA ALA A 52 13.75 -3.03 -1.09
C ALA A 52 13.32 -3.80 -2.36
N MET A 53 12.26 -3.36 -3.06
CA MET A 53 11.72 -4.03 -4.26
C MET A 53 12.74 -4.19 -5.38
N VAL A 54 13.60 -3.18 -5.61
CA VAL A 54 14.55 -3.19 -6.73
C VAL A 54 15.60 -4.30 -6.57
N ASP A 55 16.10 -4.51 -5.36
CA ASP A 55 17.04 -5.61 -5.06
C ASP A 55 16.31 -6.96 -5.03
N ALA A 56 15.12 -7.00 -4.43
CA ALA A 56 14.29 -8.19 -4.36
C ALA A 56 13.91 -8.72 -5.74
N GLU A 57 13.58 -7.86 -6.70
CA GLU A 57 13.25 -8.23 -8.07
C GLU A 57 14.44 -8.94 -8.74
N ARG A 58 15.64 -8.36 -8.65
CA ARG A 58 16.86 -8.98 -9.19
C ARG A 58 17.14 -10.35 -8.58
N ARG A 59 16.94 -10.49 -7.28
CA ARG A 59 17.15 -11.76 -6.56
C ARG A 59 16.08 -12.81 -6.87
N SER A 60 14.85 -12.38 -7.13
CA SER A 60 13.71 -13.27 -7.41
C SER A 60 13.94 -14.19 -8.61
N ILE A 61 14.78 -13.77 -9.57
CA ILE A 61 15.21 -14.55 -10.74
C ILE A 61 15.77 -15.91 -10.31
N LYS A 62 16.62 -15.91 -9.27
CA LYS A 62 17.36 -17.11 -8.82
C LYS A 62 16.82 -17.68 -7.51
N GLU A 63 16.20 -16.85 -6.67
CA GLU A 63 15.76 -17.23 -5.33
C GLU A 63 14.23 -17.42 -5.27
N LYS A 64 13.79 -18.68 -5.17
CA LYS A 64 12.36 -19.04 -5.08
C LYS A 64 11.67 -18.42 -3.86
N LEU A 65 12.37 -18.34 -2.73
CA LEU A 65 11.85 -17.67 -1.53
C LEU A 65 11.58 -16.19 -1.80
N VAL A 66 12.50 -15.52 -2.51
CA VAL A 66 12.37 -14.10 -2.84
C VAL A 66 11.14 -13.84 -3.69
N ARG A 67 10.97 -14.68 -4.72
CA ARG A 67 9.79 -14.65 -5.59
C ARG A 67 8.48 -14.90 -4.86
N LEU A 68 8.48 -15.77 -3.83
CA LEU A 68 7.27 -16.07 -3.06
C LEU A 68 6.83 -14.89 -2.19
N TRP A 69 7.76 -14.22 -1.49
CA TRP A 69 7.37 -13.07 -0.65
C TRP A 69 6.98 -11.86 -1.49
N LEU A 70 7.60 -11.62 -2.66
CA LEU A 70 7.14 -10.60 -3.61
C LEU A 70 5.69 -10.80 -4.05
N LYS A 71 5.29 -12.04 -4.33
CA LYS A 71 3.89 -12.37 -4.67
C LYS A 71 2.93 -12.08 -3.52
N ARG A 72 3.31 -12.42 -2.29
CA ARG A 72 2.48 -12.15 -1.10
C ARG A 72 2.34 -10.66 -0.84
N LEU A 73 3.44 -9.92 -0.98
CA LEU A 73 3.42 -8.48 -0.82
C LEU A 73 2.52 -7.80 -1.85
N LYS A 74 2.52 -8.28 -3.11
CA LYS A 74 1.57 -7.81 -4.12
C LYS A 74 0.13 -7.95 -3.66
N HIS A 75 -0.26 -9.11 -3.13
CA HIS A 75 -1.63 -9.31 -2.65
C HIS A 75 -1.95 -8.38 -1.47
N ALA A 76 -1.05 -8.28 -0.50
CA ALA A 76 -1.23 -7.37 0.64
C ALA A 76 -1.39 -5.90 0.22
N ALA A 77 -0.63 -5.45 -0.78
CA ALA A 77 -0.74 -4.09 -1.29
C ALA A 77 -2.06 -3.84 -2.06
N ILE A 78 -2.63 -4.85 -2.72
CA ILE A 78 -4.00 -4.78 -3.26
C ILE A 78 -5.00 -4.66 -2.12
N ASP A 79 -4.95 -5.57 -1.14
CA ASP A 79 -5.89 -5.61 -0.02
C ASP A 79 -5.90 -4.27 0.75
N ILE A 80 -4.73 -3.67 0.99
CA ILE A 80 -4.60 -2.35 1.63
C ILE A 80 -5.20 -1.24 0.74
N SER A 81 -4.93 -1.28 -0.57
CA SER A 81 -5.45 -0.27 -1.51
C SER A 81 -6.98 -0.29 -1.59
N ASP A 82 -7.56 -1.49 -1.64
CA ASP A 82 -9.01 -1.70 -1.69
C ASP A 82 -9.67 -1.27 -0.37
N MET A 83 -9.11 -1.67 0.78
CA MET A 83 -9.62 -1.26 2.10
C MET A 83 -9.59 0.27 2.29
N LEU A 84 -8.55 0.96 1.80
CA LEU A 84 -8.46 2.41 1.90
C LEU A 84 -9.41 3.13 0.94
N GLU A 85 -9.75 2.51 -0.20
CA GLU A 85 -10.76 3.03 -1.13
C GLU A 85 -12.16 2.91 -0.53
N ASP A 86 -12.51 1.73 0.02
CA ASP A 86 -13.75 1.52 0.76
C ASP A 86 -13.88 2.51 1.94
N TYR A 87 -12.77 2.80 2.63
CA TYR A 87 -12.73 3.79 3.71
C TYR A 87 -13.01 5.22 3.21
N GLN A 88 -12.44 5.62 2.08
CA GLN A 88 -12.67 6.94 1.50
C GLN A 88 -14.12 7.09 1.01
N ASP A 89 -14.64 6.10 0.27
CA ASP A 89 -16.02 6.10 -0.25
C ASP A 89 -17.08 6.18 0.87
N THR A 90 -16.86 5.47 1.98
CA THR A 90 -17.77 5.53 3.14
C THR A 90 -17.72 6.88 3.86
N SER A 91 -16.54 7.51 3.94
CA SER A 91 -16.38 8.85 4.51
C SER A 91 -17.06 9.94 3.65
N ASP A 92 -17.01 9.80 2.33
CA ASP A 92 -17.68 10.71 1.39
C ASP A 92 -19.21 10.57 1.46
N GLN A 93 -19.74 9.34 1.67
CA GLN A 93 -21.17 9.11 1.89
C GLN A 93 -21.70 9.66 3.23
N GLU A 94 -20.91 9.61 4.31
CA GLU A 94 -21.32 10.22 5.60
C GLU A 94 -21.34 11.74 5.52
N ASN A 95 -20.35 12.36 4.88
CA ASN A 95 -20.30 13.82 4.69
C ASN A 95 -21.40 14.35 3.75
N ALA A 96 -21.84 13.55 2.77
CA ALA A 96 -22.92 13.92 1.85
C ALA A 96 -24.33 13.85 2.45
N LYS A 97 -24.54 13.14 3.59
CA LYS A 97 -25.83 13.06 4.29
C LYS A 97 -26.04 14.16 5.33
N VAL A 98 -25.02 14.98 5.59
CA VAL A 98 -25.04 16.04 6.62
C VAL A 98 -25.40 17.42 6.02
N TYR A 99 -25.73 17.49 4.72
CA TYR A 99 -26.28 18.67 4.04
C TYR A 99 -27.70 18.43 3.52
#